data_AF-A0A7S3SFK3-F1
#
_entry.id   AF-A0A7S3SFK3-F1
#
_cell.length_a   1.000
_cell.length_b   1.000
_cell.length_c   1.000
_cell.angle_alpha   90.00
_cell.angle_beta   90.00
_cell.angle_gamma   90.00
#
_symmetry.space_group_name_H-M   'P 1'
#
loop_
_entity.id
_entity.type
_entity.pdbx_description
1 polymer ?
#
loop_
_entity_poly.entity_id
_entity_poly.type
_entity_poly.pdbx_seq_one_letter_code
_entity_poly.pdbx_strand_id
1 'polypeptide(L)'
;PPFPPPPSPPPCDWARGMVLLDGTEESALQQIVGASSGSRWCKSLNGNEAACRNAYIARDDQAGGRVYSRCEYYGSTCRASGEQLHCLAPPQPPPAPPPPRPPPPPSPMPPMRGQDCERCRLCEELLKDASFVFRAMWGSEPWHKWDPAQGLRGSCFERQRDNHAQWQHADTYFADTVSGTHCYNNWYEGNSGDLGVAHQPPHFAHPAPALLGFDESIEWFCSNAGGTESGHAEKCVQASINMLALFGRRVPYNICRNLEWQVCAAQGRLPGQGRRGIIFAHAPNQLDFRNSPRLGHCSGWSGNKNCRGNNGYSTDSIFFLEVCLYSKMCSNRADLFNLRAGQEWHCDFDQYAFLDLSRILRTPPERRRGVIG
;
A
#
# COMPACT_ATOMS: atom_id res chain seq x y z
N PRO A 1 -3.48 -11.34 3.34
CA PRO A 1 -3.89 -12.75 3.14
C PRO A 1 -2.65 -13.67 2.97
N PRO A 2 -2.54 -14.80 3.69
CA PRO A 2 -1.52 -15.79 3.39
C PRO A 2 -1.82 -16.41 2.01
N PHE A 3 -0.77 -16.75 1.26
CA PHE A 3 -0.91 -17.47 -0.01
C PHE A 3 -1.75 -18.74 0.20
N PRO A 4 -2.59 -19.14 -0.77
CA PRO A 4 -3.18 -20.47 -0.73
C PRO A 4 -2.04 -21.49 -0.69
N PRO A 5 -2.09 -22.47 0.22
CA PRO A 5 -1.08 -23.52 0.25
C PRO A 5 -1.01 -24.20 -1.12
N PRO A 6 0.17 -24.69 -1.54
CA PRO A 6 0.28 -25.46 -2.76
C PRO A 6 -0.72 -26.63 -2.72
N PRO A 7 -1.31 -27.01 -3.87
CA PRO A 7 -2.25 -28.11 -3.92
C PRO A 7 -1.58 -29.35 -3.31
N SER A 8 -2.31 -30.04 -2.43
CA SER A 8 -1.81 -31.26 -1.81
C SER A 8 -1.40 -32.25 -2.91
N PRO A 9 -0.24 -32.93 -2.79
CA PRO A 9 0.16 -33.93 -3.76
C PRO A 9 -0.94 -34.98 -3.91
N PRO A 10 -1.11 -35.59 -5.10
CA PRO A 10 -2.14 -36.58 -5.32
C PRO A 10 -1.97 -37.73 -4.31
N PRO A 11 -3.08 -38.21 -3.72
CA PRO A 11 -3.08 -39.08 -2.55
C PRO A 11 -2.60 -40.51 -2.84
N CYS A 12 -2.42 -40.85 -4.13
CA CYS A 12 -1.94 -42.13 -4.59
C CYS A 12 -0.98 -41.97 -5.79
N ASP A 13 0.01 -42.86 -5.89
CA ASP A 13 0.96 -42.87 -7.02
C ASP A 13 0.26 -43.04 -8.38
N TRP A 14 -0.85 -43.78 -8.45
CA TRP A 14 -1.61 -43.97 -9.69
C TRP A 14 -2.29 -42.68 -10.17
N ALA A 15 -2.60 -41.74 -9.27
CA ALA A 15 -3.22 -40.46 -9.61
C ALA A 15 -2.18 -39.39 -9.99
N ARG A 16 -0.88 -39.73 -9.96
CA ARG A 16 0.20 -38.81 -10.33
C ARG A 16 0.09 -38.47 -11.82
N GLY A 17 -0.14 -37.18 -12.12
CA GLY A 17 -0.32 -36.70 -13.49
C GLY A 17 -1.76 -36.76 -14.01
N MET A 18 -2.73 -37.17 -13.17
CA MET A 18 -4.16 -37.09 -13.50
C MET A 18 -4.79 -35.79 -12.97
N VAL A 19 -5.85 -35.34 -13.63
CA VAL A 19 -6.64 -34.17 -13.26
C VAL A 19 -7.76 -34.59 -12.31
N LEU A 20 -7.84 -33.93 -11.15
CA LEU A 20 -8.96 -34.06 -10.23
C LEU A 20 -10.15 -33.26 -10.77
N LEU A 21 -11.28 -33.92 -10.99
CA LEU A 21 -12.54 -33.24 -11.30
C LEU A 21 -13.14 -32.74 -10.00
N ASP A 22 -13.27 -31.41 -9.86
CA ASP A 22 -13.80 -30.79 -8.64
C ASP A 22 -15.29 -31.12 -8.50
N GLY A 23 -15.65 -31.88 -7.46
CA GLY A 23 -17.02 -32.34 -7.20
C GLY A 23 -17.87 -31.35 -6.39
N THR A 24 -17.34 -30.15 -6.12
CA THR A 24 -17.84 -29.23 -5.09
C THR A 24 -19.12 -28.48 -5.47
N GLU A 25 -19.53 -28.43 -6.74
CA GLU A 25 -20.79 -27.78 -7.13
C GLU A 25 -22.06 -28.63 -6.90
N GLU A 26 -21.96 -29.93 -6.58
CA GLU A 26 -23.13 -30.82 -6.45
C GLU A 26 -23.50 -31.18 -5.00
N SER A 27 -22.76 -30.69 -4.00
CA SER A 27 -23.04 -30.94 -2.58
C SER A 27 -24.40 -30.38 -2.13
N ALA A 28 -24.99 -29.44 -2.88
CA ALA A 28 -26.31 -28.86 -2.60
C ALA A 28 -27.49 -29.68 -3.15
N LEU A 29 -27.28 -30.65 -4.06
CA LEU A 29 -28.36 -31.36 -4.77
C LEU A 29 -28.44 -32.86 -4.47
N GLN A 30 -27.48 -33.45 -3.76
CA GLN A 30 -27.47 -34.90 -3.47
C GLN A 30 -28.30 -35.33 -2.26
N GLN A 31 -28.95 -34.42 -1.52
CA GLN A 31 -29.84 -34.82 -0.41
C GLN A 31 -31.24 -35.30 -0.84
N ILE A 32 -31.63 -35.21 -2.12
CA ILE A 32 -33.05 -35.38 -2.49
C ILE A 32 -33.37 -36.66 -3.30
N VAL A 33 -32.43 -37.35 -3.96
CA VAL A 33 -32.82 -38.56 -4.74
C VAL A 33 -31.72 -39.62 -4.74
N GLY A 34 -32.07 -40.83 -4.30
CA GLY A 34 -31.24 -42.05 -4.30
C GLY A 34 -30.92 -42.59 -5.70
N ALA A 35 -30.35 -41.76 -6.56
CA ALA A 35 -29.81 -42.17 -7.85
C ALA A 35 -28.31 -42.48 -7.73
N SER A 36 -27.87 -43.56 -8.36
CA SER A 36 -26.47 -43.92 -8.58
C SER A 36 -25.77 -42.87 -9.47
N SER A 37 -25.45 -41.72 -8.86
CA SER A 37 -24.97 -40.48 -9.51
C SER A 37 -23.51 -40.52 -9.94
N GLY A 38 -22.85 -41.67 -9.83
CA GLY A 38 -21.44 -41.86 -10.19
C GLY A 38 -21.06 -41.49 -11.63
N SER A 39 -22.03 -41.40 -12.53
CA SER A 39 -21.80 -41.35 -13.98
C SER A 39 -21.74 -39.94 -14.59
N ARG A 40 -22.02 -38.86 -13.85
CA ARG A 40 -22.19 -37.53 -14.47
C ARG A 40 -20.88 -36.79 -14.74
N TRP A 41 -19.86 -36.92 -13.88
CA TRP A 41 -18.61 -36.15 -14.03
C TRP A 41 -17.79 -36.59 -15.22
N CYS A 42 -17.56 -37.90 -15.39
CA CYS A 42 -16.82 -38.41 -16.55
C CYS A 42 -17.52 -38.06 -17.88
N LYS A 43 -18.85 -37.88 -17.89
CA LYS A 43 -19.59 -37.52 -19.13
C LYS A 43 -19.22 -36.14 -19.68
N SER A 44 -18.72 -35.21 -18.86
CA SER A 44 -18.22 -33.92 -19.38
C SER A 44 -17.01 -34.09 -20.31
N LEU A 45 -16.36 -35.26 -20.25
CA LEU A 45 -15.21 -35.63 -21.05
C LEU A 45 -15.58 -36.56 -22.23
N ASN A 46 -16.87 -36.73 -22.55
CA ASN A 46 -17.30 -37.50 -23.72
C ASN A 46 -16.67 -36.95 -25.01
N GLY A 47 -16.24 -37.84 -25.90
CA GLY A 47 -15.55 -37.47 -27.14
C GLY A 47 -14.09 -37.02 -26.98
N ASN A 48 -13.54 -36.98 -25.76
CA ASN A 48 -12.13 -36.69 -25.52
C ASN A 48 -11.47 -37.83 -24.73
N GLU A 49 -10.93 -38.81 -25.46
CA GLU A 49 -10.31 -40.00 -24.86
C GLU A 49 -9.15 -39.66 -23.91
N ALA A 50 -8.26 -38.75 -24.32
CA ALA A 50 -7.08 -38.39 -23.53
C ALA A 50 -7.47 -37.70 -22.21
N ALA A 51 -8.42 -36.76 -22.26
CA ALA A 51 -8.91 -36.11 -21.04
C ALA A 51 -9.65 -37.12 -20.15
N CYS A 52 -10.48 -37.99 -20.73
CA CYS A 52 -11.19 -39.03 -19.99
C CYS A 52 -10.24 -39.96 -19.23
N ARG A 53 -9.22 -40.49 -19.90
CA ARG A 53 -8.26 -41.43 -19.29
C ARG A 53 -7.37 -40.77 -18.22
N ASN A 54 -7.22 -39.45 -18.26
CA ASN A 54 -6.40 -38.69 -17.33
C ASN A 54 -7.22 -37.97 -16.25
N ALA A 55 -8.47 -38.38 -16.01
CA ALA A 55 -9.33 -37.76 -15.00
C ALA A 55 -9.75 -38.73 -13.90
N TYR A 56 -9.90 -38.21 -12.68
CA TYR A 56 -10.42 -38.94 -11.53
C TYR A 56 -11.27 -38.04 -10.64
N ILE A 57 -12.08 -38.64 -9.77
CA ILE A 57 -12.86 -37.95 -8.75
C ILE A 57 -12.51 -38.48 -7.36
N ALA A 58 -12.57 -37.60 -6.37
CA ALA A 58 -12.49 -37.93 -4.95
C ALA A 58 -13.86 -37.71 -4.29
N ARG A 59 -14.31 -38.66 -3.47
CA ARG A 59 -15.56 -38.58 -2.70
C ARG A 59 -15.27 -38.99 -1.26
N ASP A 60 -15.87 -38.29 -0.30
CA ASP A 60 -15.79 -38.73 1.08
C ASP A 60 -16.73 -39.93 1.27
N ASP A 61 -16.27 -40.98 1.96
CA ASP A 61 -17.07 -42.16 2.29
C ASP A 61 -17.80 -41.99 3.62
N GLN A 62 -18.75 -42.89 3.89
CA GLN A 62 -19.56 -42.85 5.11
C GLN A 62 -18.73 -43.08 6.39
N ALA A 63 -17.52 -43.63 6.28
CA ALA A 63 -16.62 -43.88 7.40
C ALA A 63 -15.65 -42.71 7.65
N GLY A 64 -15.79 -41.59 6.92
CA GLY A 64 -14.90 -40.42 7.02
C GLY A 64 -13.56 -40.58 6.30
N GLY A 65 -13.41 -41.64 5.49
CA GLY A 65 -12.33 -41.81 4.53
C GLY A 65 -12.63 -41.10 3.21
N ARG A 66 -11.65 -41.09 2.29
CA ARG A 66 -11.81 -40.56 0.95
C ARG A 66 -11.60 -41.67 -0.07
N VAL A 67 -12.60 -41.88 -0.92
CA VAL A 67 -12.63 -42.89 -1.97
C VAL A 67 -12.44 -42.22 -3.31
N TYR A 68 -11.64 -42.85 -4.17
CA TYR A 68 -11.32 -42.33 -5.49
C TYR A 68 -11.89 -43.23 -6.58
N SER A 69 -12.34 -42.63 -7.67
CA SER A 69 -12.78 -43.36 -8.87
C SER A 69 -12.16 -42.72 -10.11
N ARG A 70 -11.54 -43.52 -10.98
CA ARG A 70 -11.03 -43.04 -12.28
C ARG A 70 -12.14 -42.98 -13.32
N CYS A 71 -11.95 -42.20 -14.38
CA CYS A 71 -12.77 -42.26 -15.56
C CYS A 71 -12.23 -43.31 -16.56
N GLU A 72 -13.13 -44.01 -17.25
CA GLU A 72 -12.83 -45.02 -18.26
C GLU A 72 -13.54 -44.68 -19.57
N TYR A 73 -12.80 -44.76 -20.68
CA TYR A 73 -13.27 -44.39 -22.00
C TYR A 73 -13.77 -45.62 -22.78
N TYR A 74 -15.00 -45.54 -23.27
CA TYR A 74 -15.72 -46.58 -24.00
C TYR A 74 -16.18 -46.04 -25.36
N GLY A 75 -15.26 -46.02 -26.33
CA GLY A 75 -15.51 -45.64 -27.73
C GLY A 75 -15.77 -44.14 -27.93
N SER A 76 -16.92 -43.66 -27.46
CA SER A 76 -17.34 -42.25 -27.49
C SER A 76 -17.83 -41.74 -26.13
N THR A 77 -17.99 -42.64 -25.15
CA THR A 77 -18.54 -42.31 -23.84
C THR A 77 -17.49 -42.51 -22.75
N CYS A 78 -17.42 -41.56 -21.83
CA CYS A 78 -16.54 -41.59 -20.67
C CYS A 78 -17.39 -41.85 -19.42
N ARG A 79 -17.04 -42.88 -18.64
CA ARG A 79 -17.81 -43.35 -17.49
C ARG A 79 -16.90 -43.49 -16.28
N ALA A 80 -17.41 -43.27 -15.08
CA ALA A 80 -16.64 -43.59 -13.88
C ALA A 80 -16.43 -45.11 -13.81
N SER A 81 -15.22 -45.54 -13.48
CA SER A 81 -14.90 -46.92 -13.17
C SER A 81 -15.72 -47.36 -11.95
N GLY A 82 -16.17 -48.62 -11.97
CA GLY A 82 -16.77 -49.25 -10.79
C GLY A 82 -15.75 -49.55 -9.69
N GLU A 83 -14.45 -49.48 -10.01
CA GLU A 83 -13.37 -49.70 -9.08
C GLU A 83 -13.23 -48.50 -8.12
N GLN A 84 -13.47 -48.76 -6.84
CA GLN A 84 -13.23 -47.81 -5.76
C GLN A 84 -11.82 -48.04 -5.20
N LEU A 85 -10.99 -47.02 -5.30
CA LEU A 85 -9.61 -47.08 -4.82
C LEU A 85 -9.53 -46.35 -3.49
N HIS A 86 -9.09 -47.07 -2.45
CA HIS A 86 -8.77 -46.49 -1.15
C HIS A 86 -7.28 -46.14 -1.14
N CYS A 87 -6.97 -44.85 -1.03
CA CYS A 87 -5.60 -44.41 -0.77
C CYS A 87 -5.36 -44.52 0.74
N LEU A 88 -4.48 -45.43 1.17
CA LEU A 88 -3.93 -45.33 2.51
C LEU A 88 -3.20 -44.00 2.61
N ALA A 89 -3.59 -43.16 3.57
CA ALA A 89 -2.88 -41.92 3.82
C ALA A 89 -1.39 -42.24 3.94
N PRO A 90 -0.49 -41.52 3.25
CA PRO A 90 0.94 -41.75 3.42
C PRO A 90 1.25 -41.67 4.92
N PRO A 91 2.14 -42.55 5.43
CA PRO A 91 2.53 -42.51 6.83
C PRO A 91 2.90 -41.07 7.17
N GLN A 92 2.30 -40.53 8.24
CA GLN A 92 2.58 -39.15 8.64
C GLN A 92 4.10 -39.00 8.73
N PRO A 93 4.69 -38.00 8.05
CA PRO A 93 6.12 -37.77 8.20
C PRO A 93 6.41 -37.59 9.69
N PRO A 94 7.57 -38.07 10.17
CA PRO A 94 7.98 -37.82 11.55
C PRO A 94 7.85 -36.32 11.83
N PRO A 95 7.35 -35.93 13.01
CA PRO A 95 7.16 -34.52 13.33
C PRO A 95 8.46 -33.77 13.05
N ALA A 96 8.37 -32.72 12.24
CA ALA A 96 9.52 -31.90 11.93
C ALA A 96 10.15 -31.44 13.26
N PRO A 97 11.49 -31.45 13.38
CA PRO A 97 12.14 -30.89 14.55
C PRO A 97 11.61 -29.46 14.75
N PRO A 98 11.35 -29.05 16.01
CA PRO A 98 10.83 -27.72 16.27
C PRO A 98 11.76 -26.71 15.59
N PRO A 99 11.22 -25.72 14.86
CA PRO A 99 12.05 -24.72 14.22
C PRO A 99 12.97 -24.09 15.28
N PRO A 100 14.23 -23.77 14.96
CA PRO A 100 15.08 -23.03 15.86
C PRO A 100 14.30 -21.81 16.34
N ARG A 101 14.26 -21.59 17.66
CA ARG A 101 13.55 -20.44 18.22
C ARG A 101 14.05 -19.21 17.47
N PRO A 102 13.17 -18.41 16.86
CA PRO A 102 13.60 -17.17 16.26
C PRO A 102 14.42 -16.39 17.30
N PRO A 103 15.52 -15.74 16.91
CA PRO A 103 16.30 -14.93 17.83
C PRO A 103 15.31 -14.01 18.56
N PRO A 104 15.45 -13.83 19.89
CA PRO A 104 14.58 -12.93 20.61
C PRO A 104 14.61 -11.59 19.89
N PRO A 105 13.44 -10.96 19.65
CA PRO A 105 13.42 -9.64 19.03
C PRO A 105 14.40 -8.75 19.78
N PRO A 106 15.19 -7.92 19.09
CA PRO A 106 16.12 -7.01 19.75
C PRO A 106 15.36 -6.31 20.86
N SER A 107 15.94 -6.33 22.07
CA SER A 107 15.30 -5.75 23.24
C SER A 107 14.81 -4.35 22.86
N PRO A 108 13.52 -4.03 23.04
CA PRO A 108 13.01 -2.71 22.70
C PRO A 108 13.92 -1.69 23.37
N MET A 109 14.54 -0.83 22.56
CA MET A 109 15.39 0.23 23.09
C MET A 109 14.55 0.95 24.16
N PRO A 110 15.10 1.17 25.37
CA PRO A 110 14.36 1.85 26.41
C PRO A 110 13.80 3.14 25.81
N PRO A 111 12.48 3.37 25.92
CA PRO A 111 11.89 4.54 25.30
C PRO A 111 12.64 5.74 25.84
N MET A 112 13.26 6.52 24.94
CA MET A 112 13.91 7.79 25.28
C MET A 112 12.82 8.80 25.66
N ARG A 113 12.07 8.51 26.73
CA ARG A 113 11.11 9.41 27.34
C ARG A 113 11.90 10.51 28.00
N GLY A 114 11.90 11.68 27.38
CA GLY A 114 12.40 12.91 27.98
C GLY A 114 13.70 13.44 27.40
N GLN A 115 14.24 12.89 26.30
CA GLN A 115 15.23 13.67 25.55
C GLN A 115 14.52 14.80 24.80
N ASP A 116 14.92 16.02 25.14
CA ASP A 116 14.54 17.23 24.43
C ASP A 116 15.00 17.10 22.97
N CYS A 117 14.08 16.72 22.10
CA CYS A 117 14.36 16.60 20.68
C CYS A 117 14.31 18.00 20.06
N GLU A 118 15.45 18.69 20.02
CA GLU A 118 15.56 20.05 19.48
C GLU A 118 14.97 20.15 18.06
N ARG A 119 15.24 19.15 17.21
CA ARG A 119 14.70 19.06 15.84
C ARG A 119 13.18 18.87 15.81
N CYS A 120 12.62 18.13 16.75
CA CYS A 120 11.18 17.97 16.87
C CYS A 120 10.52 19.30 17.25
N ARG A 121 11.12 20.05 18.18
CA ARG A 121 10.67 21.40 18.55
C ARG A 121 10.75 22.36 17.36
N LEU A 122 11.85 22.34 16.62
CA LEU A 122 12.01 23.14 15.42
C LEU A 122 10.93 22.83 14.38
N CYS A 123 10.65 21.55 14.11
CA CYS A 123 9.56 21.16 13.23
C CYS A 123 8.19 21.69 13.71
N GLU A 124 7.94 21.64 15.02
CA GLU A 124 6.71 22.18 15.59
C GLU A 124 6.62 23.71 15.45
N GLU A 125 7.72 24.43 15.66
CA GLU A 125 7.83 25.87 15.45
C GLU A 125 7.55 26.23 13.98
N LEU A 126 8.19 25.54 13.04
CA LEU A 126 8.01 25.78 11.60
C LEU A 126 6.59 25.45 11.10
N LEU A 127 5.92 24.44 11.68
CA LEU A 127 4.53 24.11 11.35
C LEU A 127 3.53 25.12 11.91
N LYS A 128 3.86 25.78 13.03
CA LYS A 128 3.03 26.79 13.70
C LYS A 128 3.27 28.20 13.17
N ASP A 129 4.47 28.51 12.69
CA ASP A 129 4.82 29.81 12.13
C ASP A 129 4.00 30.11 10.88
N ALA A 130 2.96 30.93 11.06
CA ALA A 130 2.00 31.35 10.05
C ALA A 130 2.63 31.98 8.79
N SER A 131 3.87 32.46 8.89
CA SER A 131 4.62 33.14 7.81
C SER A 131 5.56 32.19 7.04
N PHE A 132 5.79 30.99 7.58
CA PHE A 132 6.72 30.01 7.03
C PHE A 132 6.14 29.29 5.80
N VAL A 133 7.01 28.82 4.90
CA VAL A 133 6.60 28.22 3.61
C VAL A 133 5.67 27.02 3.80
N PHE A 134 5.86 26.22 4.86
CA PHE A 134 4.98 25.09 5.16
C PHE A 134 3.52 25.49 5.24
N ARG A 135 3.21 26.66 5.80
CA ARG A 135 1.84 27.17 5.90
C ARG A 135 1.26 27.53 4.55
N ALA A 136 2.08 28.18 3.72
CA ALA A 136 1.68 28.58 2.39
C ALA A 136 1.32 27.37 1.51
N MET A 137 1.98 26.22 1.72
CA MET A 137 1.73 24.99 0.96
C MET A 137 0.30 24.45 1.11
N TRP A 138 -0.33 24.64 2.28
CA TRP A 138 -1.71 24.19 2.55
C TRP A 138 -2.78 25.19 2.10
N GLY A 139 -2.41 26.47 2.06
CA GLY A 139 -3.32 27.57 1.80
C GLY A 139 -3.92 27.55 0.39
N SER A 140 -4.94 28.37 0.19
CA SER A 140 -5.62 28.54 -1.10
C SER A 140 -4.75 29.18 -2.19
N GLU A 141 -3.67 29.88 -1.83
CA GLU A 141 -2.87 30.67 -2.77
C GLU A 141 -2.09 29.85 -3.83
N PRO A 142 -1.39 28.76 -3.49
CA PRO A 142 -0.83 27.86 -4.51
C PRO A 142 -1.92 27.22 -5.38
N TRP A 143 -3.10 26.98 -4.80
CA TRP A 143 -4.25 26.34 -5.45
C TRP A 143 -5.02 27.24 -6.39
N HIS A 144 -5.03 28.55 -6.14
CA HIS A 144 -5.62 29.55 -7.03
C HIS A 144 -5.05 29.47 -8.47
N LYS A 145 -3.82 28.96 -8.62
CA LYS A 145 -3.18 28.80 -9.94
C LYS A 145 -3.74 27.64 -10.76
N TRP A 146 -4.46 26.70 -10.13
CA TRP A 146 -5.09 25.57 -10.81
C TRP A 146 -6.44 25.92 -11.42
N ASP A 147 -7.16 26.90 -10.87
CA ASP A 147 -8.42 27.38 -11.44
C ASP A 147 -8.60 28.89 -11.17
N PRO A 148 -8.07 29.76 -12.04
CA PRO A 148 -8.23 31.20 -11.93
C PRO A 148 -9.70 31.65 -11.99
N ALA A 149 -10.58 30.84 -12.58
CA ALA A 149 -11.99 31.16 -12.74
C ALA A 149 -12.79 30.97 -11.45
N GLN A 150 -12.29 30.19 -10.49
CA GLN A 150 -12.98 29.91 -9.22
C GLN A 150 -12.67 30.90 -8.09
N GLY A 151 -11.79 31.88 -8.32
CA GLY A 151 -11.44 32.88 -7.33
C GLY A 151 -10.75 32.32 -6.07
N LEU A 152 -10.32 33.22 -5.17
CA LEU A 152 -9.56 32.93 -3.95
C LEU A 152 -10.37 32.19 -2.86
N ARG A 153 -10.95 31.03 -3.16
CA ARG A 153 -11.70 30.29 -2.16
C ARG A 153 -11.09 28.91 -2.02
N GLY A 154 -10.78 28.53 -0.79
CA GLY A 154 -10.54 27.15 -0.38
C GLY A 154 -9.09 26.67 -0.31
N SER A 155 -8.73 26.05 0.81
CA SER A 155 -7.52 25.24 0.97
C SER A 155 -7.69 23.87 0.30
N CYS A 156 -6.61 23.10 0.13
CA CYS A 156 -6.69 21.78 -0.52
C CYS A 156 -7.66 20.79 0.13
N PHE A 157 -7.85 20.91 1.45
CA PHE A 157 -8.70 20.03 2.24
C PHE A 157 -10.19 20.38 2.13
N GLU A 158 -10.53 21.50 1.48
CA GLU A 158 -11.93 21.89 1.21
C GLU A 158 -12.41 21.41 -0.17
N ARG A 159 -11.57 20.66 -0.90
CA ARG A 159 -11.92 20.02 -2.17
C ARG A 159 -12.10 18.53 -1.98
N GLN A 160 -13.15 17.97 -2.59
CA GLN A 160 -13.33 16.53 -2.62
C GLN A 160 -12.20 15.86 -3.38
N ARG A 161 -11.76 14.70 -2.87
CA ARG A 161 -10.65 13.92 -3.42
C ARG A 161 -10.87 13.56 -4.89
N ASP A 162 -12.00 12.93 -5.19
CA ASP A 162 -12.30 12.31 -6.48
C ASP A 162 -13.04 13.25 -7.44
N ASN A 163 -13.44 14.42 -6.94
CA ASN A 163 -14.11 15.45 -7.71
C ASN A 163 -13.67 16.83 -7.21
N HIS A 164 -12.49 17.27 -7.62
CA HIS A 164 -11.90 18.53 -7.16
C HIS A 164 -12.75 19.78 -7.47
N ALA A 165 -13.73 19.69 -8.37
CA ALA A 165 -14.71 20.75 -8.60
C ALA A 165 -15.73 20.88 -7.45
N GLN A 166 -15.97 19.79 -6.70
CA GLN A 166 -16.86 19.79 -5.55
C GLN A 166 -16.16 20.18 -4.26
N TRP A 167 -16.92 20.88 -3.43
CA TRP A 167 -16.52 21.33 -2.11
C TRP A 167 -16.80 20.26 -1.05
N GLN A 168 -15.98 20.26 0.00
CA GLN A 168 -16.22 19.54 1.24
C GLN A 168 -15.80 20.39 2.44
N HIS A 169 -16.27 20.02 3.63
CA HIS A 169 -15.78 20.64 4.86
C HIS A 169 -14.38 20.15 5.20
N ALA A 170 -13.54 21.03 5.75
CA ALA A 170 -12.23 20.64 6.29
C ALA A 170 -12.35 19.52 7.34
N ASP A 171 -13.41 19.53 8.15
CA ASP A 171 -13.71 18.44 9.11
C ASP A 171 -13.83 17.08 8.46
N THR A 172 -14.54 17.01 7.34
CA THR A 172 -14.68 15.77 6.56
C THR A 172 -13.31 15.29 6.09
N TYR A 173 -12.49 16.16 5.49
CA TYR A 173 -11.15 15.79 5.05
C TYR A 173 -10.28 15.20 6.17
N PHE A 174 -10.17 15.88 7.30
CA PHE A 174 -9.30 15.43 8.39
C PHE A 174 -9.85 14.18 9.08
N ALA A 175 -11.18 14.03 9.17
CA ALA A 175 -11.82 12.81 9.66
C ALA A 175 -11.54 11.61 8.73
N ASP A 176 -11.67 11.79 7.42
CA ASP A 176 -11.38 10.75 6.42
C ASP A 176 -9.89 10.40 6.36
N THR A 177 -9.02 11.39 6.56
CA THR A 177 -7.58 11.20 6.61
C THR A 177 -7.19 10.35 7.82
N VAL A 178 -7.66 10.70 9.02
CA VAL A 178 -7.29 9.97 10.25
C VAL A 178 -7.95 8.59 10.34
N SER A 179 -9.16 8.42 9.81
CA SER A 179 -9.83 7.11 9.76
C SER A 179 -9.18 6.17 8.74
N GLY A 180 -8.42 6.72 7.79
CA GLY A 180 -7.82 6.00 6.69
C GLY A 180 -8.80 5.58 5.60
N THR A 181 -9.89 6.35 5.39
CA THR A 181 -10.94 6.10 4.39
C THR A 181 -10.35 5.77 3.01
N HIS A 182 -9.23 6.39 2.65
CA HIS A 182 -8.62 6.30 1.32
C HIS A 182 -7.33 5.50 1.25
N CYS A 183 -6.92 4.80 2.33
CA CYS A 183 -5.59 4.18 2.37
C CYS A 183 -5.35 3.09 1.33
N TYR A 184 -6.40 2.34 0.96
CA TYR A 184 -6.30 1.24 -0.02
C TYR A 184 -6.44 1.69 -1.49
N ASN A 185 -6.45 2.99 -1.76
CA ASN A 185 -6.48 3.51 -3.13
C ASN A 185 -5.17 3.26 -3.88
N ASN A 186 -5.23 3.41 -5.21
CA ASN A 186 -4.03 3.46 -6.02
C ASN A 186 -3.31 4.81 -5.84
N TRP A 187 -2.17 4.79 -5.17
CA TRP A 187 -1.30 5.96 -4.94
C TRP A 187 -0.33 6.25 -6.11
N TYR A 188 -0.53 5.54 -7.21
CA TYR A 188 0.21 5.65 -8.47
C TYR A 188 -0.68 6.05 -9.64
N GLU A 189 -1.90 6.53 -9.37
CA GLU A 189 -2.85 6.86 -10.43
C GLU A 189 -2.28 7.87 -11.44
N GLY A 190 -2.51 7.60 -12.73
CA GLY A 190 -2.02 8.41 -13.84
C GLY A 190 -0.60 8.09 -14.33
N ASN A 191 0.10 7.15 -13.70
CA ASN A 191 1.30 6.54 -14.31
C ASN A 191 0.93 5.70 -15.55
N SER A 192 1.93 5.19 -16.25
CA SER A 192 1.71 4.41 -17.47
C SER A 192 1.18 3.00 -17.16
N GLY A 193 0.43 2.42 -18.10
CA GLY A 193 -0.05 1.03 -18.01
C GLY A 193 -0.96 0.75 -16.79
N ASP A 194 -0.86 -0.47 -16.26
CA ASP A 194 -1.69 -0.94 -15.15
C ASP A 194 -1.44 -0.19 -13.85
N LEU A 195 -0.25 0.40 -13.69
CA LEU A 195 0.13 1.18 -12.52
C LEU A 195 -0.74 2.43 -12.35
N GLY A 196 -1.21 3.02 -13.45
CA GLY A 196 -2.01 4.25 -13.44
C GLY A 196 -3.52 4.06 -13.27
N VAL A 197 -4.01 2.82 -13.20
CA VAL A 197 -5.46 2.54 -13.24
C VAL A 197 -6.14 2.92 -11.92
N ALA A 198 -7.19 3.73 -12.00
CA ALA A 198 -7.95 4.17 -10.84
C ALA A 198 -8.50 2.98 -10.04
N HIS A 199 -8.39 3.05 -8.71
CA HIS A 199 -8.84 2.01 -7.76
C HIS A 199 -8.16 0.63 -7.89
N GLN A 200 -7.16 0.49 -8.76
CA GLN A 200 -6.37 -0.73 -8.89
C GLN A 200 -4.97 -0.48 -8.32
N PRO A 201 -4.73 -0.75 -7.02
CA PRO A 201 -3.40 -0.59 -6.44
C PRO A 201 -2.41 -1.55 -7.10
N PRO A 202 -1.11 -1.20 -7.19
CA PRO A 202 -0.11 -2.09 -7.75
C PRO A 202 0.03 -3.35 -6.91
N HIS A 203 0.43 -4.43 -7.59
CA HIS A 203 0.80 -5.67 -6.95
C HIS A 203 2.29 -5.62 -6.56
N PHE A 204 2.59 -5.80 -5.26
CA PHE A 204 3.96 -5.90 -4.76
C PHE A 204 4.32 -7.37 -4.50
N ALA A 205 5.53 -7.78 -4.88
CA ALA A 205 5.99 -9.15 -4.68
C ALA A 205 6.27 -9.47 -3.20
N HIS A 206 6.67 -8.45 -2.44
CA HIS A 206 6.99 -8.51 -1.01
C HIS A 206 6.31 -7.36 -0.25
N PRO A 207 6.30 -7.39 1.10
CA PRO A 207 5.87 -6.24 1.89
C PRO A 207 6.60 -4.97 1.42
N ALA A 208 5.83 -3.93 1.12
CA ALA A 208 6.30 -2.72 0.46
C ALA A 208 6.29 -1.52 1.42
N PRO A 209 7.36 -1.29 2.20
CA PRO A 209 7.41 -0.16 3.12
C PRO A 209 7.24 1.17 2.37
N ALA A 210 6.68 2.15 3.07
CA ALA A 210 6.57 3.51 2.54
C ALA A 210 7.97 4.12 2.39
N LEU A 211 8.22 4.85 1.31
CA LEU A 211 9.50 5.51 1.06
C LEU A 211 9.31 7.01 0.91
N LEU A 212 10.15 7.77 1.63
CA LEU A 212 10.23 9.23 1.53
C LEU A 212 11.67 9.67 1.28
N GLY A 213 11.85 10.84 0.69
CA GLY A 213 13.16 11.40 0.39
C GLY A 213 13.07 12.48 -0.66
N PHE A 214 14.22 13.04 -1.04
CA PHE A 214 14.33 13.81 -2.27
C PHE A 214 14.19 12.89 -3.49
N ASP A 215 13.71 13.42 -4.61
CA ASP A 215 13.48 12.66 -5.85
C ASP A 215 14.73 11.87 -6.26
N GLU A 216 15.92 12.50 -6.21
CA GLU A 216 17.17 11.84 -6.58
C GLU A 216 17.56 10.73 -5.59
N SER A 217 17.24 10.92 -4.31
CA SER A 217 17.52 9.92 -3.28
C SER A 217 16.59 8.72 -3.40
N ILE A 218 15.30 8.96 -3.68
CA ILE A 218 14.30 7.91 -3.93
C ILE A 218 14.70 7.10 -5.17
N GLU A 219 15.08 7.77 -6.26
CA GLU A 219 15.50 7.10 -7.49
C GLU A 219 16.69 6.18 -7.24
N TRP A 220 17.72 6.70 -6.58
CA TRP A 220 18.91 5.93 -6.24
C TRP A 220 18.58 4.73 -5.34
N PHE A 221 17.71 4.93 -4.35
CA PHE A 221 17.30 3.87 -3.43
C PHE A 221 16.56 2.74 -4.15
N CYS A 222 15.55 3.06 -4.97
CA CYS A 222 14.79 2.06 -5.71
C CYS A 222 15.64 1.33 -6.76
N SER A 223 16.57 2.02 -7.43
CA SER A 223 17.53 1.39 -8.35
C SER A 223 18.41 0.35 -7.64
N ASN A 224 18.95 0.70 -6.47
CA ASN A 224 19.82 -0.22 -5.72
C ASN A 224 19.05 -1.38 -5.06
N ALA A 225 17.76 -1.21 -4.82
CA ALA A 225 16.87 -2.25 -4.33
C ALA A 225 16.43 -3.24 -5.43
N GLY A 226 16.98 -3.14 -6.65
CA GLY A 226 16.73 -4.07 -7.75
C GLY A 226 15.71 -3.60 -8.78
N GLY A 227 15.27 -2.33 -8.70
CA GLY A 227 14.43 -1.72 -9.73
C GLY A 227 15.24 -1.42 -11.00
N THR A 228 14.89 -2.06 -12.11
CA THR A 228 15.54 -1.90 -13.43
C THR A 228 14.68 -1.14 -14.44
N GLU A 229 13.42 -0.87 -14.11
CA GLU A 229 12.51 -0.12 -14.98
C GLU A 229 12.98 1.33 -15.22
N SER A 230 12.59 1.89 -16.36
CA SER A 230 12.94 3.26 -16.75
C SER A 230 12.09 4.33 -16.06
N GLY A 231 10.86 3.97 -15.65
CA GLY A 231 9.96 4.85 -14.91
C GLY A 231 10.24 4.84 -13.41
N HIS A 232 10.24 6.03 -12.79
CA HIS A 232 10.57 6.19 -11.37
C HIS A 232 9.62 5.40 -10.45
N ALA A 233 8.32 5.44 -10.75
CA ALA A 233 7.30 4.75 -9.99
C ALA A 233 7.35 3.23 -10.18
N GLU A 234 7.46 2.78 -11.43
CA GLU A 234 7.57 1.37 -11.82
C GLU A 234 8.80 0.72 -11.18
N LYS A 235 9.92 1.43 -11.16
CA LYS A 235 11.18 1.00 -10.53
C LYS A 235 10.99 0.73 -9.03
N CYS A 236 10.31 1.61 -8.29
CA CYS A 236 10.03 1.39 -6.87
C CYS A 236 9.04 0.24 -6.64
N VAL A 237 8.00 0.12 -7.47
CA VAL A 237 7.05 -1.01 -7.36
C VAL A 237 7.74 -2.35 -7.60
N GLN A 238 8.61 -2.45 -8.61
CA GLN A 238 9.42 -3.65 -8.88
C GLN A 238 10.31 -4.01 -7.68
N ALA A 239 10.90 -3.01 -7.03
CA ALA A 239 11.70 -3.17 -5.82
C ALA A 239 10.86 -3.47 -4.55
N SER A 240 9.54 -3.65 -4.66
CA SER A 240 8.61 -3.78 -3.53
C SER A 240 8.75 -2.61 -2.55
N ILE A 241 8.67 -1.38 -3.06
CA ILE A 241 8.73 -0.15 -2.26
C ILE A 241 7.53 0.73 -2.62
N ASN A 242 6.81 1.19 -1.59
CA ASN A 242 5.64 2.06 -1.77
C ASN A 242 6.06 3.53 -1.72
N MET A 243 5.71 4.30 -2.75
CA MET A 243 5.92 5.75 -2.80
C MET A 243 4.65 6.45 -3.30
N LEU A 244 4.55 7.74 -3.06
CA LEU A 244 3.47 8.56 -3.62
C LEU A 244 3.83 9.07 -5.01
N ALA A 245 3.08 8.68 -6.03
CA ALA A 245 3.32 9.10 -7.41
C ALA A 245 2.01 9.36 -8.17
N LEU A 246 1.38 10.53 -7.96
CA LEU A 246 0.07 10.84 -8.55
C LEU A 246 0.17 11.79 -9.75
N PHE A 247 -0.22 11.31 -10.93
CA PHE A 247 -0.29 12.07 -12.17
C PHE A 247 -1.69 12.06 -12.81
N GLY A 248 -2.67 11.42 -12.14
CA GLY A 248 -4.03 11.24 -12.63
C GLY A 248 -4.88 12.51 -12.61
N ARG A 249 -5.91 12.56 -13.47
CA ARG A 249 -6.89 13.65 -13.49
C ARG A 249 -7.91 13.60 -12.36
N ARG A 250 -8.30 12.38 -11.94
CA ARG A 250 -9.27 12.19 -10.86
C ARG A 250 -8.62 12.52 -9.52
N VAL A 251 -7.42 11.98 -9.26
CA VAL A 251 -6.65 12.27 -8.03
C VAL A 251 -5.27 12.86 -8.38
N PRO A 252 -5.18 14.16 -8.71
CA PRO A 252 -3.89 14.80 -8.96
C PRO A 252 -3.06 14.95 -7.68
N TYR A 253 -1.74 14.91 -7.83
CA TYR A 253 -0.84 15.21 -6.71
C TYR A 253 -1.10 16.60 -6.13
N ASN A 254 -1.10 16.68 -4.80
CA ASN A 254 -1.01 17.91 -4.03
C ASN A 254 -0.67 17.59 -2.57
N ILE A 255 -0.45 18.63 -1.76
CA ILE A 255 -0.03 18.46 -0.37
C ILE A 255 -1.08 17.76 0.51
N CYS A 256 -2.37 17.88 0.19
CA CYS A 256 -3.41 17.14 0.90
C CYS A 256 -3.38 15.64 0.56
N ARG A 257 -3.09 15.25 -0.70
CA ARG A 257 -2.89 13.83 -1.03
C ARG A 257 -1.63 13.28 -0.38
N ASN A 258 -0.60 14.12 -0.25
CA ASN A 258 0.63 13.80 0.45
C ASN A 258 0.38 13.50 1.94
N LEU A 259 -0.39 14.35 2.64
CA LEU A 259 -0.77 14.09 4.04
C LEU A 259 -1.57 12.80 4.20
N GLU A 260 -2.58 12.57 3.33
CA GLU A 260 -3.37 11.34 3.37
C GLU A 260 -2.48 10.10 3.23
N TRP A 261 -1.58 10.10 2.24
CA TRP A 261 -0.64 9.00 2.02
C TRP A 261 0.27 8.78 3.24
N GLN A 262 0.81 9.84 3.86
CA GLN A 262 1.66 9.71 5.05
C GLN A 262 0.92 9.19 6.28
N VAL A 263 -0.33 9.61 6.49
CA VAL A 263 -1.15 9.07 7.59
C VAL A 263 -1.46 7.60 7.36
N CYS A 264 -1.76 7.21 6.12
CA CYS A 264 -1.91 5.80 5.77
C CYS A 264 -0.62 4.99 5.97
N ALA A 265 0.54 5.55 5.62
CA ALA A 265 1.84 4.95 5.85
C ALA A 265 2.12 4.76 7.35
N ALA A 266 1.87 5.80 8.17
CA ALA A 266 2.01 5.77 9.63
C ALA A 266 1.15 4.67 10.27
N GLN A 267 -0.04 4.46 9.73
CA GLN A 267 -0.98 3.44 10.18
C GLN A 267 -0.67 2.03 9.64
N GLY A 268 0.29 1.89 8.71
CA GLY A 268 0.60 0.60 8.07
C GLY A 268 -0.48 0.12 7.10
N ARG A 269 -1.24 1.05 6.51
CA ARG A 269 -2.44 0.77 5.72
C ARG A 269 -2.27 1.02 4.22
N LEU A 270 -1.08 1.36 3.75
CA LEU A 270 -0.84 1.48 2.31
C LEU A 270 -0.96 0.11 1.62
N PRO A 271 -1.34 0.06 0.34
CA PRO A 271 -1.38 -1.18 -0.41
C PRO A 271 -0.01 -1.86 -0.40
N GLY A 272 0.02 -3.16 -0.10
CA GLY A 272 1.24 -3.95 -0.03
C GLY A 272 2.14 -3.70 1.17
N GLN A 273 1.89 -2.69 2.02
CA GLN A 273 2.85 -2.30 3.07
C GLN A 273 3.16 -3.44 4.04
N GLY A 274 2.16 -4.28 4.34
CA GLY A 274 2.28 -5.49 5.16
C GLY A 274 2.52 -5.23 6.66
N ARG A 275 3.27 -4.16 7.00
CA ARG A 275 3.60 -3.67 8.34
C ARG A 275 3.62 -2.14 8.34
N ARG A 276 3.94 -1.52 9.48
CA ARG A 276 4.10 -0.05 9.63
C ARG A 276 5.48 0.45 9.17
N GLY A 277 6.11 -0.25 8.22
CA GLY A 277 7.45 0.07 7.73
C GLY A 277 7.47 1.38 6.94
N ILE A 278 8.33 2.31 7.34
CA ILE A 278 8.62 3.58 6.65
C ILE A 278 10.13 3.68 6.51
N ILE A 279 10.62 3.98 5.32
CA ILE A 279 12.03 4.15 4.99
C ILE A 279 12.22 5.59 4.52
N PHE A 280 13.34 6.18 4.92
CA PHE A 280 13.78 7.46 4.41
C PHE A 280 15.01 7.26 3.52
N ALA A 281 14.87 7.48 2.22
CA ALA A 281 15.98 7.42 1.26
C ALA A 281 17.04 8.49 1.56
N HIS A 282 16.61 9.64 2.08
CA HIS A 282 17.48 10.68 2.62
C HIS A 282 17.28 10.78 4.14
N ALA A 283 18.34 10.77 4.93
CA ALA A 283 18.22 10.70 6.38
C ALA A 283 17.61 11.98 6.98
N PRO A 284 16.56 11.92 7.82
CA PRO A 284 15.95 13.11 8.42
C PRO A 284 16.90 13.98 9.25
N ASN A 285 17.94 13.38 9.82
CA ASN A 285 18.96 14.06 10.61
C ASN A 285 19.97 14.87 9.79
N GLN A 286 20.00 14.67 8.47
CA GLN A 286 20.84 15.42 7.54
C GLN A 286 20.16 16.70 7.02
N LEU A 287 18.88 16.90 7.33
CA LEU A 287 18.16 18.12 6.94
C LEU A 287 18.65 19.33 7.74
N ASP A 288 19.06 20.40 7.05
CA ASP A 288 19.34 21.70 7.67
C ASP A 288 18.13 22.63 7.52
N PHE A 289 17.27 22.64 8.54
CA PHE A 289 16.05 23.47 8.55
C PHE A 289 16.32 24.98 8.63
N ARG A 290 17.53 25.42 8.99
CA ARG A 290 17.84 26.84 9.21
C ARG A 290 18.52 27.47 8.00
N ASN A 291 19.43 26.75 7.36
CA ASN A 291 20.27 27.31 6.30
C ASN A 291 20.15 26.59 4.96
N SER A 292 19.20 25.67 4.80
CA SER A 292 19.05 24.96 3.53
C SER A 292 18.64 25.93 2.41
N PRO A 293 19.47 26.06 1.34
CA PRO A 293 19.10 26.87 0.17
C PRO A 293 17.95 26.24 -0.63
N ARG A 294 17.52 25.03 -0.26
CA ARG A 294 16.43 24.31 -0.90
C ARG A 294 15.05 24.63 -0.29
N LEU A 295 15.02 25.17 0.93
CA LEU A 295 13.79 25.41 1.68
C LEU A 295 13.27 26.83 1.44
N GLY A 296 12.01 26.97 1.02
CA GLY A 296 11.41 28.28 0.76
C GLY A 296 11.91 28.98 -0.52
N HIS A 297 12.80 28.33 -1.28
CA HIS A 297 13.23 28.78 -2.59
C HIS A 297 12.46 28.06 -3.69
N CYS A 298 11.96 28.85 -4.64
CA CYS A 298 11.24 28.35 -5.82
C CYS A 298 12.28 27.91 -6.87
N SER A 299 12.90 26.74 -6.65
CA SER A 299 13.78 26.07 -7.63
C SER A 299 13.10 24.90 -8.35
N GLY A 300 11.77 24.78 -8.24
CA GLY A 300 10.97 23.66 -8.78
C GLY A 300 9.59 24.07 -9.28
N TRP A 301 8.55 23.27 -8.96
CA TRP A 301 7.17 23.44 -9.45
C TRP A 301 6.66 24.86 -9.24
N SER A 302 6.70 25.65 -10.31
CA SER A 302 6.08 26.97 -10.37
C SER A 302 5.18 26.98 -11.59
N GLY A 303 3.87 27.05 -11.37
CA GLY A 303 2.90 27.28 -12.45
C GLY A 303 3.15 28.60 -13.23
N ASN A 304 4.16 29.38 -12.83
CA ASN A 304 4.64 30.55 -13.53
C ASN A 304 6.18 30.42 -13.61
N LYS A 305 6.72 30.21 -14.81
CA LYS A 305 8.15 29.93 -15.13
C LYS A 305 9.19 30.88 -14.50
N ASN A 306 8.74 31.95 -13.84
CA ASN A 306 9.59 33.03 -13.35
C ASN A 306 9.61 33.18 -11.83
N CYS A 307 8.95 32.30 -11.06
CA CYS A 307 8.87 32.41 -9.58
C CYS A 307 8.55 33.84 -9.09
N ARG A 308 7.82 34.62 -9.90
CA ARG A 308 7.42 35.99 -9.57
C ARG A 308 6.26 35.88 -8.59
N GLY A 309 6.59 35.87 -7.31
CA GLY A 309 5.69 35.75 -6.18
C GLY A 309 6.24 34.78 -5.15
N ASN A 310 6.32 35.21 -3.89
CA ASN A 310 6.90 34.51 -2.73
C ASN A 310 6.17 33.21 -2.30
N ASN A 311 5.42 32.58 -3.20
CA ASN A 311 4.43 31.56 -2.89
C ASN A 311 4.70 30.22 -3.61
N GLY A 312 5.86 30.07 -4.24
CA GLY A 312 6.31 28.79 -4.81
C GLY A 312 7.08 27.97 -3.78
N TYR A 313 7.02 26.65 -3.90
CA TYR A 313 7.83 25.72 -3.10
C TYR A 313 8.49 24.70 -4.02
N SER A 314 9.65 24.20 -3.62
CA SER A 314 10.40 23.13 -4.31
C SER A 314 9.90 21.74 -3.89
N THR A 315 10.24 20.72 -4.67
CA THR A 315 10.10 19.31 -4.24
C THR A 315 10.89 19.06 -2.95
N ASP A 316 12.02 19.72 -2.78
CA ASP A 316 12.76 19.68 -1.50
C ASP A 316 11.93 20.20 -0.33
N SER A 317 11.23 21.33 -0.48
CA SER A 317 10.37 21.89 0.58
C SER A 317 9.27 20.92 1.02
N ILE A 318 8.80 20.07 0.09
CA ILE A 318 7.88 18.97 0.41
C ILE A 318 8.56 18.02 1.38
N PHE A 319 9.72 17.45 1.05
CA PHE A 319 10.38 16.46 1.93
C PHE A 319 10.66 16.99 3.35
N PHE A 320 11.08 18.26 3.47
CA PHE A 320 11.22 18.92 4.77
C PHE A 320 9.90 18.96 5.56
N LEU A 321 8.79 19.26 4.88
CA LEU A 321 7.45 19.24 5.47
C LEU A 321 7.05 17.81 5.87
N GLU A 322 7.30 16.80 5.04
CA GLU A 322 6.98 15.39 5.34
C GLU A 322 7.63 14.91 6.64
N VAL A 323 8.91 15.22 6.84
CA VAL A 323 9.64 14.90 8.09
C VAL A 323 8.99 15.60 9.28
N CYS A 324 8.62 16.87 9.15
CA CYS A 324 7.96 17.59 10.24
C CYS A 324 6.54 17.10 10.53
N LEU A 325 5.78 16.64 9.52
CA LEU A 325 4.48 16.02 9.71
C LEU A 325 4.59 14.73 10.53
N TYR A 326 5.52 13.83 10.19
CA TYR A 326 5.80 12.64 11.02
C TYR A 326 6.28 13.00 12.42
N SER A 327 7.19 13.97 12.54
CA SER A 327 7.62 14.48 13.85
C SER A 327 6.43 15.02 14.67
N LYS A 328 5.38 15.54 14.03
CA LYS A 328 4.20 16.03 14.74
C LYS A 328 3.26 14.89 15.14
N MET A 329 3.01 13.92 14.26
CA MET A 329 1.96 12.90 14.45
C MET A 329 2.42 11.56 15.03
N CYS A 330 3.71 11.35 15.29
CA CYS A 330 4.23 10.11 15.87
C CYS A 330 4.78 10.34 17.29
N SER A 331 4.39 9.51 18.26
CA SER A 331 4.83 9.65 19.65
C SER A 331 6.32 9.33 19.84
N ASN A 332 6.89 8.48 18.98
CA ASN A 332 8.31 8.14 18.93
C ASN A 332 9.12 9.04 17.97
N ARG A 333 8.67 10.28 17.76
CA ARG A 333 9.31 11.28 16.88
C ARG A 333 10.80 11.54 17.13
N ALA A 334 11.33 11.28 18.33
CA ALA A 334 12.76 11.45 18.60
C ALA A 334 13.61 10.45 17.77
N ASP A 335 13.10 9.23 17.57
CA ASP A 335 13.78 8.17 16.83
C ASP A 335 13.92 8.52 15.35
N LEU A 336 12.97 9.30 14.79
CA LEU A 336 12.98 9.78 13.42
C LEU A 336 14.29 10.51 13.06
N PHE A 337 14.80 11.32 14.00
CA PHE A 337 16.03 12.08 13.81
C PHE A 337 17.31 11.32 14.22
N ASN A 338 17.19 10.04 14.55
CA ASN A 338 18.32 9.13 14.75
C ASN A 338 18.49 8.15 13.58
N LEU A 339 17.60 8.19 12.58
CA LEU A 339 17.62 7.28 11.45
C LEU A 339 18.79 7.54 10.51
N ARG A 340 19.32 6.45 9.95
CA ARG A 340 20.19 6.47 8.77
C ARG A 340 19.35 6.39 7.50
N ALA A 341 19.91 6.86 6.39
CA ALA A 341 19.30 6.64 5.08
C ALA A 341 19.10 5.13 4.83
N GLY A 342 17.91 4.76 4.35
CA GLY A 342 17.52 3.36 4.10
C GLY A 342 17.11 2.57 5.35
N GLN A 343 17.24 3.13 6.56
CA GLN A 343 16.79 2.45 7.77
C GLN A 343 15.26 2.45 7.86
N GLU A 344 14.68 1.28 8.12
CA GLU A 344 13.24 1.15 8.40
C GLU A 344 12.92 1.69 9.80
N TRP A 345 11.85 2.47 9.87
CA TRP A 345 11.30 3.08 11.07
C TRP A 345 9.79 2.88 11.11
N HIS A 346 9.23 2.70 12.31
CA HIS A 346 7.80 2.53 12.52
C HIS A 346 7.25 3.72 13.29
N CYS A 347 6.27 4.42 12.71
CA CYS A 347 5.57 5.47 13.43
C CYS A 347 4.63 4.86 14.49
N ASP A 348 4.81 5.28 15.73
CA ASP A 348 3.78 5.12 16.76
C ASP A 348 2.79 6.26 16.62
N PHE A 349 1.85 6.08 15.67
CA PHE A 349 0.88 7.09 15.29
C PHE A 349 0.04 7.54 16.49
N ASP A 350 0.10 8.82 16.79
CA ASP A 350 -0.64 9.47 17.87
C ASP A 350 -1.81 10.27 17.26
N GLN A 351 -3.01 9.70 17.41
CA GLN A 351 -4.24 10.30 16.88
C GLN A 351 -4.51 11.69 17.48
N TYR A 352 -4.17 11.93 18.75
CA TYR A 352 -4.36 13.24 19.36
C TYR A 352 -3.37 14.26 18.82
N ALA A 353 -2.12 13.85 18.59
CA ALA A 353 -1.12 14.70 17.96
C ALA A 353 -1.50 15.04 16.50
N PHE A 354 -2.13 14.11 15.77
CA PHE A 354 -2.72 14.40 14.46
C PHE A 354 -3.90 15.39 14.54
N LEU A 355 -4.79 15.26 15.52
CA LEU A 355 -5.87 16.24 15.71
C LEU A 355 -5.32 17.64 16.04
N ASP A 356 -4.25 17.72 16.83
CA ASP A 356 -3.54 18.98 17.08
C ASP A 356 -2.93 19.56 15.79
N LEU A 357 -2.28 18.72 14.98
CA LEU A 357 -1.80 19.09 13.65
C LEU A 357 -2.93 19.63 12.77
N SER A 358 -4.10 18.97 12.73
CA SER A 358 -5.23 19.43 11.93
C SER A 358 -5.70 20.84 12.32
N ARG A 359 -5.67 21.16 13.63
CA ARG A 359 -6.00 22.50 14.13
C ARG A 359 -4.98 23.51 13.65
N ILE A 360 -3.69 23.17 13.77
CA ILE A 360 -2.59 23.98 13.26
C ILE A 360 -2.80 24.24 11.77
N LEU A 361 -3.02 23.22 10.93
CA LEU A 361 -3.14 23.37 9.47
C LEU A 361 -4.37 24.19 9.02
N ARG A 362 -5.44 24.22 9.81
CA ARG A 362 -6.64 25.02 9.50
C ARG A 362 -6.50 26.50 9.84
N THR A 363 -5.55 26.88 10.69
CA THR A 363 -5.30 28.29 10.99
C THR A 363 -4.83 29.00 9.70
N PRO A 364 -5.48 30.08 9.25
CA PRO A 364 -5.01 30.78 8.05
C PRO A 364 -3.55 31.24 8.21
N PRO A 365 -2.72 31.15 7.16
CA PRO A 365 -1.40 31.77 7.20
C PRO A 365 -1.54 33.27 7.44
N GLU A 366 -0.53 33.88 8.07
CA GLU A 366 -0.49 35.33 8.17
C GLU A 366 -0.38 35.87 6.75
N ARG A 367 -1.33 36.74 6.36
CA ARG A 367 -1.15 37.52 5.14
C ARG A 367 0.11 38.33 5.34
N ARG A 368 1.18 37.99 4.63
CA ARG A 368 2.34 38.88 4.51
C ARG A 368 1.77 40.22 4.06
N ARG A 369 1.69 41.20 4.96
CA ARG A 369 1.34 42.56 4.60
C ARG A 369 2.39 42.92 3.57
N GLY A 370 1.99 42.93 2.29
CA GLY A 370 2.88 43.33 1.22
C GLY A 370 3.48 44.64 1.66
N VAL A 371 4.80 44.69 1.74
CA VAL A 371 5.49 45.97 1.71
C VAL A 371 5.08 46.53 0.35
N ILE A 372 4.11 47.46 0.38
CA ILE A 372 3.72 48.23 -0.80
C ILE A 372 4.95 49.11 -1.05
N GLY A 373 5.84 48.60 -1.90
CA GLY A 373 7.01 49.32 -2.42
C GLY A 373 6.66 50.01 -3.71
#